data_AF-A0AAU5TZ57-F1
#
_entry.id   AF-A0AAU5TZ57-F1
#
_cell.length_a   1.000
_cell.length_b   1.000
_cell.length_c   1.000
_cell.angle_alpha   90.00
_cell.angle_beta   90.00
_cell.angle_gamma   90.00
#
_symmetry.space_group_name_H-M   'P 1'
#
loop_
_entity.id
_entity.type
_entity.pdbx_description
1 polymer ?
#
loop_
_entity_poly.entity_id
_entity_poly.type
_entity_poly.pdbx_seq_one_letter_code
_entity_poly.pdbx_strand_id
1 'polypeptide(L)'
;MGKPNTRRLDKEIRETQDKIQAVHDEQWWPLTGSERRQIMGALAGGSYRVVRGTSTGRAEQKLAAIKQSVLTRLTTEMTALQTERQRIVNEYAQAKAAKKSSGWW
;
A
#
# COMPACT_ATOMS: atom_id res chain seq x y z
N MET A 1 15.47 -29.17 6.09
CA MET A 1 14.18 -28.49 5.86
C MET A 1 14.43 -27.37 4.86
N GLY A 2 13.56 -27.22 3.85
CA GLY A 2 13.65 -26.09 2.90
C GLY A 2 13.32 -24.77 3.60
N LYS A 3 13.76 -23.63 3.04
CA LYS A 3 13.45 -22.28 3.56
C LYS A 3 11.92 -22.02 3.51
N PRO A 4 11.35 -21.22 4.43
CA PRO A 4 9.96 -20.79 4.32
C PRO A 4 9.73 -20.09 2.97
N ASN A 5 8.66 -20.44 2.28
CA ASN A 5 8.36 -19.88 0.96
C ASN A 5 7.71 -18.50 1.09
N THR A 6 8.51 -17.49 1.40
CA THR A 6 8.07 -16.09 1.52
C THR A 6 8.28 -15.28 0.24
N ARG A 7 8.88 -15.87 -0.81
CA ARG A 7 9.31 -15.13 -2.02
C ARG A 7 8.18 -14.37 -2.70
N ARG A 8 6.96 -14.93 -2.69
CA ARG A 8 5.78 -14.26 -3.22
C ARG A 8 5.42 -13.03 -2.39
N LEU A 9 5.32 -13.18 -1.06
CA LEU A 9 5.02 -12.08 -0.15
C LEU A 9 6.11 -10.99 -0.20
N ASP A 10 7.38 -11.38 -0.25
CA ASP A 10 8.51 -10.45 -0.34
C ASP A 10 8.44 -9.63 -1.66
N LYS A 11 7.95 -10.23 -2.76
CA LYS A 11 7.71 -9.53 -4.02
C LYS A 11 6.53 -8.56 -3.90
N GLU A 12 5.40 -9.00 -3.34
CA GLU A 12 4.21 -8.16 -3.15
C GLU A 12 4.48 -6.98 -2.19
N ILE A 13 5.28 -7.19 -1.13
CA ILE A 13 5.74 -6.12 -0.23
C ILE A 13 6.57 -5.10 -1.00
N ARG A 14 7.50 -5.54 -1.85
CA ARG A 14 8.32 -4.63 -2.67
C ARG A 14 7.47 -3.82 -3.63
N GLU A 15 6.57 -4.47 -4.36
CA GLU A 15 5.65 -3.78 -5.27
C GLU A 15 4.76 -2.77 -4.53
N THR A 16 4.32 -3.08 -3.31
CA THR A 16 3.53 -2.17 -2.49
C THR A 16 4.37 -0.98 -2.01
N GLN A 17 5.62 -1.21 -1.63
CA GLN A 17 6.57 -0.15 -1.28
C GLN A 17 6.83 0.79 -2.47
N ASP A 18 7.02 0.24 -3.67
CA ASP A 18 7.23 1.04 -4.89
C ASP A 18 6.01 1.90 -5.22
N LYS A 19 4.79 1.37 -4.97
CA LYS A 19 3.54 2.14 -5.09
C LYS A 19 3.46 3.28 -4.07
N ILE A 20 3.87 3.06 -2.82
CA ILE A 20 3.89 4.10 -1.79
C ILE A 20 4.87 5.21 -2.19
N GLN A 21 6.07 4.83 -2.65
CA GLN A 21 7.08 5.78 -3.10
C GLN A 21 6.58 6.60 -4.29
N ALA A 22 5.94 5.95 -5.26
CA ALA A 22 5.32 6.63 -6.39
C ALA A 22 4.31 7.70 -5.94
N VAL A 23 3.45 7.40 -4.97
CA VAL A 23 2.48 8.39 -4.44
C VAL A 23 3.18 9.55 -3.73
N HIS A 24 4.30 9.30 -3.06
CA HIS A 24 5.13 10.35 -2.49
C HIS A 24 5.70 11.28 -3.56
N ASP A 25 6.23 10.70 -4.65
CA ASP A 25 6.81 11.38 -5.81
C ASP A 25 5.75 12.02 -6.74
N GLU A 26 4.50 12.15 -6.26
CA GLU A 26 3.35 12.68 -7.02
C GLU A 26 3.02 11.90 -8.30
N GLN A 27 3.41 10.63 -8.35
CA GLN A 27 3.06 9.71 -9.42
C GLN A 27 1.75 8.99 -9.08
N TRP A 28 0.80 9.10 -10.02
CA TRP A 28 -0.59 8.69 -9.82
C TRP A 28 -0.93 7.34 -10.48
N TRP A 29 0.06 6.62 -11.00
CA TRP A 29 -0.17 5.30 -11.59
C TRP A 29 -0.74 4.23 -10.61
N PRO A 30 -0.44 4.21 -9.29
CA PRO A 30 -0.92 3.17 -8.37
C PRO A 30 -2.36 3.40 -7.86
N LEU A 31 -3.08 4.35 -8.46
CA LEU A 31 -4.47 4.64 -8.13
C LEU A 31 -5.43 3.58 -8.67
N THR A 32 -6.41 3.25 -7.85
CA THR A 32 -7.59 2.47 -8.25
C THR A 32 -8.54 3.30 -9.12
N GLY A 33 -9.46 2.63 -9.82
CA GLY A 33 -10.42 3.30 -10.71
C GLY A 33 -11.41 4.23 -9.99
N SER A 34 -11.65 4.05 -8.69
CA SER A 34 -12.44 4.98 -7.87
C SER A 34 -11.64 6.23 -7.51
N GLU A 35 -10.39 6.06 -7.08
CA GLU A 35 -9.48 7.17 -6.71
C GLU A 35 -9.16 8.05 -7.93
N ARG A 36 -8.94 7.44 -9.12
CA ARG A 36 -8.78 8.20 -10.38
C ARG A 36 -10.00 9.07 -10.70
N ARG A 37 -11.22 8.55 -10.50
CA ARG A 37 -12.45 9.33 -10.72
C ARG A 37 -12.57 10.51 -9.76
N GLN A 38 -12.17 10.33 -8.51
CA GLN A 38 -12.17 11.40 -7.52
C GLN A 38 -11.16 12.51 -7.88
N ILE A 39 -9.97 12.15 -8.36
CA ILE A 39 -8.97 13.11 -8.83
C ILE A 39 -9.47 13.86 -10.07
N MET A 40 -10.02 13.15 -11.06
CA MET A 40 -10.61 13.78 -12.25
C MET A 40 -11.74 14.75 -11.89
N GLY A 41 -12.60 14.39 -10.94
CA GLY A 41 -13.65 15.28 -10.43
C GLY A 41 -13.09 16.50 -9.69
N ALA A 42 -12.01 16.33 -8.92
CA ALA A 42 -11.35 17.44 -8.23
C ALA A 42 -10.66 18.40 -9.21
N LEU A 43 -9.98 17.88 -10.23
CA LEU A 43 -9.33 18.66 -11.27
C LEU A 43 -10.34 19.43 -12.14
N ALA A 44 -11.42 18.77 -12.58
CA ALA A 44 -12.48 19.41 -13.35
C ALA A 44 -13.22 20.50 -12.54
N GLY A 45 -13.46 20.26 -11.25
CA GLY A 45 -14.03 21.27 -10.35
C GLY A 45 -13.09 22.44 -10.07
N GLY A 46 -11.77 22.19 -10.04
CA GLY A 46 -10.74 23.21 -9.91
C GLY A 46 -10.63 24.10 -11.15
N SER A 47 -10.52 23.51 -12.34
CA SER A 47 -10.44 24.26 -13.60
C SER A 47 -11.70 25.09 -13.85
N TYR A 48 -12.89 24.54 -13.58
CA TYR A 48 -14.15 25.29 -13.66
C TYR A 48 -14.17 26.52 -12.74
N ARG A 49 -13.57 26.42 -11.55
CA ARG A 49 -13.48 27.53 -10.60
C ARG A 49 -12.44 28.57 -10.97
N VAL A 50 -11.28 28.14 -11.50
CA VAL A 50 -10.24 29.04 -12.03
C VAL A 50 -10.81 29.89 -13.16
N VAL A 51 -11.56 29.30 -14.10
CA VAL A 51 -12.22 30.02 -15.20
C VAL A 51 -13.26 31.02 -14.69
N ARG A 52 -13.90 30.74 -13.55
CA ARG A 52 -14.84 31.69 -12.89
C ARG A 52 -14.16 32.66 -11.90
N GLY A 53 -12.83 32.67 -11.79
CA GLY A 53 -12.10 33.55 -10.88
C GLY A 53 -12.33 33.24 -9.39
N THR A 54 -12.77 32.02 -9.07
CA THR A 54 -13.05 31.58 -7.69
C THR A 54 -11.92 30.72 -7.14
N SER A 55 -11.70 30.74 -5.83
CA SER A 55 -10.54 30.09 -5.20
C SER A 55 -10.51 28.56 -5.42
N THR A 56 -9.30 28.05 -5.70
CA THR A 56 -9.00 26.62 -5.90
C THR A 56 -8.77 25.85 -4.60
N GLY A 57 -8.70 26.52 -3.45
CA GLY A 57 -8.31 25.90 -2.18
C GLY A 57 -9.12 24.65 -1.79
N ARG A 58 -10.41 24.59 -2.14
CA ARG A 58 -11.23 23.37 -1.93
C ARG A 58 -10.85 22.19 -2.84
N ALA A 59 -10.36 22.46 -4.06
CA ALA A 59 -9.90 21.42 -4.97
C ALA A 59 -8.55 20.86 -4.49
N GLU A 60 -7.65 21.72 -4.02
CA GLU A 60 -6.38 21.33 -3.41
C GLU A 60 -6.58 20.51 -2.13
N GLN A 61 -7.49 20.94 -1.25
CA GLN A 61 -7.87 20.16 -0.05
C GLN A 61 -8.40 18.77 -0.41
N LYS A 62 -9.23 18.68 -1.47
CA LYS A 62 -9.72 17.37 -1.96
C LYS A 62 -8.57 16.51 -2.50
N LEU A 63 -7.64 17.09 -3.24
CA LEU A 63 -6.48 16.37 -3.75
C LEU A 63 -5.61 15.83 -2.61
N ALA A 64 -5.35 16.66 -1.59
CA ALA A 64 -4.62 16.25 -0.39
C ALA A 64 -5.34 15.13 0.38
N ALA A 65 -6.67 15.23 0.52
CA ALA A 65 -7.47 14.18 1.15
C ALA A 65 -7.40 12.85 0.38
N ILE A 66 -7.44 12.88 -0.95
CA ILE A 66 -7.30 11.68 -1.79
C ILE A 66 -5.89 11.09 -1.66
N LYS A 67 -4.84 11.93 -1.69
CA LYS A 67 -3.45 11.48 -1.46
C LYS A 67 -3.33 10.76 -0.12
N GLN A 68 -3.91 11.33 0.93
CA GLN A 68 -3.92 10.73 2.27
C GLN A 68 -4.68 9.40 2.31
N SER A 69 -5.85 9.30 1.64
CA SER A 69 -6.62 8.05 1.60
C SER A 69 -5.86 6.93 0.89
N VAL A 70 -5.19 7.26 -0.22
CA VAL A 70 -4.37 6.31 -1.00
C VAL A 70 -3.21 5.80 -0.17
N LEU A 71 -2.46 6.70 0.49
CA LEU A 71 -1.35 6.33 1.36
C LEU A 71 -1.82 5.43 2.51
N THR A 72 -2.96 5.75 3.12
CA THR A 72 -3.53 4.95 4.22
C THR A 72 -3.88 3.54 3.75
N ARG A 73 -4.53 3.40 2.59
CA ARG A 73 -4.85 2.11 1.98
C ARG A 73 -3.59 1.29 1.71
N LEU A 74 -2.60 1.86 1.02
CA LEU A 74 -1.35 1.16 0.69
C LEU A 74 -0.55 0.74 1.93
N THR A 75 -0.54 1.59 2.97
CA THR A 75 0.11 1.26 4.25
C THR A 75 -0.61 0.11 4.96
N THR A 76 -1.95 0.08 4.88
CA THR A 76 -2.76 -1.02 5.43
C THR A 76 -2.48 -2.33 4.68
N GLU A 77 -2.44 -2.29 3.34
CA GLU A 77 -2.06 -3.45 2.50
C GLU A 77 -0.65 -3.95 2.85
N MET A 78 0.31 -3.05 3.00
CA MET A 78 1.68 -3.42 3.37
C MET A 78 1.75 -4.08 4.76
N THR A 79 1.02 -3.56 5.73
CA THR A 79 0.97 -4.11 7.09
C THR A 79 0.35 -5.51 7.10
N ALA A 80 -0.71 -5.73 6.31
CA ALA A 80 -1.31 -7.05 6.15
C ALA A 80 -0.31 -8.08 5.58
N LEU A 81 0.39 -7.73 4.50
CA LEU A 81 1.40 -8.61 3.88
C LEU A 81 2.56 -8.93 4.83
N GLN A 82 3.03 -7.93 5.61
CA GLN A 82 4.07 -8.14 6.60
C GLN A 82 3.63 -9.08 7.73
N THR A 83 2.36 -8.97 8.14
CA THR A 83 1.77 -9.85 9.17
C THR A 83 1.69 -11.29 8.67
N GLU A 84 1.24 -11.51 7.43
CA GLU A 84 1.21 -12.83 6.81
C GLU A 84 2.62 -13.45 6.70
N ARG A 85 3.60 -12.66 6.28
CA ARG A 85 5.00 -13.09 6.21
C ARG A 85 5.50 -13.55 7.58
N GLN A 86 5.21 -12.78 8.63
CA GLN A 86 5.61 -13.13 9.98
C GLN A 86 4.95 -14.43 10.46
N ARG A 87 3.67 -14.64 10.11
CA ARG A 87 2.95 -15.88 10.43
C ARG A 87 3.65 -17.12 9.86
N ILE A 88 4.01 -17.09 8.56
CA ILE A 88 4.71 -18.20 7.89
C ILE A 88 6.09 -18.46 8.53
N VAL A 89 6.83 -17.40 8.87
CA VAL A 89 8.14 -17.54 9.53
C VAL A 89 7.99 -18.17 10.91
N ASN A 90 6.97 -17.77 11.68
CA ASN A 90 6.69 -18.31 13.01
C ASN A 90 6.28 -19.80 12.95
N GLU A 91 5.38 -20.17 12.04
CA GLU A 91 4.98 -21.58 11.80
C GLU A 91 6.20 -22.45 11.47
N TYR A 92 7.08 -21.96 10.61
CA TYR A 92 8.32 -22.66 10.26
C TYR A 92 9.28 -22.80 11.45
N ALA A 93 9.43 -21.75 12.26
CA ALA A 93 10.26 -21.78 13.46
C ALA A 93 9.74 -22.80 14.48
N GLN A 94 8.43 -22.88 14.68
CA GLN A 94 7.78 -23.87 15.55
C GLN A 94 8.01 -25.30 15.04
N ALA A 95 7.81 -25.56 13.75
CA ALA A 95 8.06 -26.88 13.15
C ALA A 95 9.53 -27.32 13.30
N LYS A 96 10.47 -26.38 13.15
CA LYS A 96 11.90 -26.62 13.36
C LYS A 96 12.21 -26.93 14.83
N ALA A 97 11.61 -26.22 15.77
CA ALA A 97 11.76 -26.46 17.20
C ALA A 97 11.23 -27.84 17.60
N ALA A 98 10.03 -28.21 17.13
CA ALA A 98 9.41 -29.51 17.39
C ALA A 98 10.27 -30.70 16.88
N LYS A 99 10.88 -30.56 15.70
CA LYS A 99 11.81 -31.58 15.17
C LYS A 99 13.12 -31.65 15.96
N LYS A 100 13.59 -30.54 16.52
CA LYS A 100 14.79 -30.52 17.36
C LYS A 100 14.53 -31.22 18.69
N SER A 101 13.35 -31.06 19.28
CA SER A 101 12.96 -31.76 20.51
C SER A 101 12.77 -33.26 20.34
N SER A 102 12.49 -33.76 19.12
CA SER A 102 12.29 -35.19 18.86
C SER A 102 13.55 -35.95 18.42
N GLY A 103 14.69 -35.28 18.30
CA GLY A 103 15.96 -35.86 17.80
C GLY A 103 17.11 -35.77 18.80
N TRP A 104 16.81 -35.52 20.08
CA TRP A 104 17.80 -35.34 21.14
C TRP A 104 17.67 -36.36 22.29
N TRP A 105 17.07 -37.51 22.00
CA TRP A 105 17.26 -38.75 22.74
C TRP A 105 17.95 -39.79 21.85
#